data_AF-A0A529JRL8-F1
#
_entry.id   AF-A0A529JRL8-F1
#
_cell.length_a   1.000
_cell.length_b   1.000
_cell.length_c   1.000
_cell.angle_alpha   90.00
_cell.angle_beta   90.00
_cell.angle_gamma   90.00
#
_symmetry.space_group_name_H-M   'P 1'
#
loop_
_entity.id
_entity.type
_entity.pdbx_description
1 polymer ?
#
loop_
_entity_poly.entity_id
_entity_poly.type
_entity_poly.pdbx_seq_one_letter_code
_entity_poly.pdbx_strand_id
1 'polypeptide(L)' 'LCDAYALYLALTQMTRLCITGVFERDDVPPGLSDLLLAVTDLPDFGVLEAHLKETSQKVRKDFDLLLRAKRS' A
#
# COMPACT_ATOMS: atom_id res chain seq x y z
N LEU A 1 -9.15 -5.79 7.47
CA LEU A 1 -9.40 -5.38 6.06
C LEU A 1 -9.57 -3.86 5.90
N CYS A 2 -10.25 -3.14 6.79
CA CYS A 2 -10.40 -1.67 6.68
C CYS A 2 -9.06 -0.92 6.64
N ASP A 3 -8.11 -1.26 7.52
CA ASP A 3 -6.80 -0.61 7.55
C ASP A 3 -6.01 -0.87 6.26
N ALA A 4 -6.10 -2.09 5.73
CA ALA A 4 -5.50 -2.43 4.43
C ALA A 4 -6.11 -1.60 3.30
N TYR A 5 -7.44 -1.43 3.32
CA TYR A 5 -8.12 -0.57 2.35
C TYR A 5 -7.68 0.88 2.46
N ALA A 6 -7.58 1.43 3.68
CA ALA A 6 -7.12 2.80 3.91
C ALA A 6 -5.68 3.01 3.40
N LEU A 7 -4.77 2.08 3.73
CA LEU A 7 -3.38 2.10 3.26
C LEU A 7 -3.31 2.10 1.73
N TYR A 8 -3.96 1.14 1.08
CA TYR A 8 -3.93 1.04 -0.37
C TYR A 8 -4.58 2.26 -1.03
N LEU A 9 -5.68 2.76 -0.46
CA LEU A 9 -6.37 3.93 -1.00
C LEU A 9 -5.47 5.17 -0.95
N ALA A 10 -4.84 5.45 0.21
CA ALA A 10 -3.94 6.58 0.38
C ALA A 10 -2.80 6.55 -0.65
N LEU A 11 -2.08 5.42 -0.74
CA LEU A 11 -0.97 5.28 -1.66
C LEU A 11 -1.40 5.40 -3.12
N THR A 12 -2.50 4.74 -3.51
CA THR A 12 -2.94 4.75 -4.90
C THR A 12 -3.51 6.12 -5.32
N GLN A 13 -4.11 6.87 -4.40
CA GLN A 13 -4.55 8.24 -4.69
C GLN A 13 -3.36 9.18 -4.87
N MET A 14 -2.39 9.17 -3.94
CA MET A 14 -1.22 10.03 -4.01
C MET A 14 -0.40 9.75 -5.27
N THR A 15 -0.09 8.48 -5.56
CA THR A 15 0.69 8.12 -6.75
C THR A 15 -0.01 8.50 -8.05
N ARG A 16 -1.33 8.29 -8.19
CA ARG A 16 -2.07 8.68 -9.40
C ARG A 16 -2.18 10.18 -9.61
N LEU A 17 -2.26 10.96 -8.54
CA LEU A 17 -2.34 12.42 -8.64
C LEU A 17 -1.00 13.04 -9.02
N CYS A 18 0.11 12.41 -8.64
CA CYS A 18 1.42 13.04 -8.72
C CYS A 18 2.37 12.43 -9.76
N ILE A 19 2.07 11.24 -10.29
CA ILE A 19 2.93 10.54 -11.26
C ILE A 19 2.10 10.14 -12.47
N THR A 20 2.65 10.40 -13.67
CA THR A 20 2.12 9.87 -14.92
C THR A 20 2.95 8.66 -15.33
N GLY A 21 2.54 7.47 -14.89
CA GLY A 21 3.24 6.22 -15.21
C GLY A 21 3.40 5.28 -14.02
N VAL A 22 4.38 4.38 -14.12
CA VAL A 22 4.74 3.45 -13.05
C VAL A 22 5.42 4.21 -11.92
N PHE A 23 5.17 3.80 -10.68
CA PHE A 23 5.89 4.30 -9.53
C PHE A 23 7.28 3.66 -9.49
N GLU A 24 8.32 4.44 -9.74
CA GLU A 24 9.72 4.02 -9.63
C GLU A 24 10.38 4.84 -8.52
N ARG A 25 10.76 4.18 -7.43
CA ARG A 25 11.19 4.85 -6.18
C ARG A 25 12.30 5.88 -6.38
N ASP A 26 13.26 5.57 -7.25
CA ASP A 26 14.42 6.42 -7.52
C ASP A 26 14.06 7.66 -8.35
N ASP A 27 12.93 7.63 -9.06
CA ASP A 27 12.42 8.73 -9.88
C ASP A 27 11.32 9.54 -9.17
N VAL A 28 10.95 9.17 -7.94
CA VAL A 28 9.91 9.87 -7.18
C VAL A 28 10.41 11.26 -6.73
N PRO A 29 9.68 12.35 -7.05
CA PRO A 29 10.01 13.66 -6.52
C PRO A 29 10.06 13.65 -4.98
N PRO A 30 11.09 14.21 -4.33
CA PRO A 30 11.24 14.13 -2.87
C PRO A 30 10.00 14.55 -2.08
N GLY A 31 9.31 15.62 -2.50
CA GLY A 31 8.09 16.06 -1.84
C GLY A 31 6.92 15.06 -1.92
N LEU A 32 6.87 14.22 -2.96
CA LEU A 32 5.89 13.13 -3.04
C LEU A 32 6.30 11.98 -2.11
N SER A 33 7.60 11.68 -2.02
CA SER A 33 8.12 10.71 -1.06
C SER A 33 7.73 11.08 0.38
N ASP A 34 7.96 12.34 0.77
CA ASP A 34 7.59 12.84 2.09
C ASP A 34 6.08 12.77 2.33
N LEU A 35 5.27 13.12 1.32
CA LEU A 35 3.82 13.04 1.39
C LEU A 35 3.33 11.60 1.61
N LEU A 36 3.90 10.62 0.91
CA LEU A 36 3.54 9.20 1.05
C LEU A 36 3.83 8.67 2.46
N LEU A 37 4.96 9.06 3.05
CA LEU A 37 5.29 8.73 4.44
C LEU A 37 4.34 9.41 5.42
N ALA A 38 4.03 10.69 5.21
CA ALA A 38 3.14 11.45 6.06
C ALA A 38 1.70 10.90 6.07
N VAL A 39 1.13 10.55 4.90
CA VAL A 39 -0.24 10.01 4.83
C VAL A 39 -0.37 8.59 5.37
N THR A 40 0.75 7.88 5.53
CA THR A 40 0.78 6.53 6.10
C THR A 40 1.23 6.50 7.57
N ASP A 41 1.68 7.63 8.11
CA ASP A 41 2.27 7.76 9.45
C ASP A 41 3.47 6.81 9.66
N LEU A 42 4.29 6.64 8.61
CA LEU A 42 5.45 5.74 8.62
C LEU A 42 6.78 6.51 8.52
N PRO A 43 7.84 6.03 9.18
CA PRO A 43 9.08 6.80 9.33
C PRO A 43 9.96 6.80 8.07
N ASP A 44 9.90 5.73 7.29
CA ASP A 44 10.68 5.59 6.07
C ASP A 44 10.05 4.57 5.11
N PHE A 45 10.53 4.56 3.88
CA PHE A 45 9.99 3.70 2.84
C PHE A 45 10.33 2.21 3.02
N GLY A 46 11.40 1.87 3.74
CA GLY A 46 11.68 0.48 4.10
C GLY A 46 10.61 -0.08 5.02
N VAL A 47 10.16 0.71 6.00
CA VAL A 47 9.02 0.39 6.85
C VAL A 47 7.72 0.33 6.04
N LEU A 48 7.49 1.29 5.13
CA LEU A 48 6.34 1.28 4.23
C LEU A 48 6.26 0.01 3.37
N GLU A 49 7.37 -0.40 2.76
CA GLU A 49 7.43 -1.61 1.94
C GLU A 49 7.18 -2.88 2.77
N ALA A 50 7.77 -2.97 3.97
CA ALA A 50 7.52 -4.08 4.88
C ALA A 50 6.04 -4.13 5.30
N HIS A 51 5.47 -2.98 5.67
CA HIS A 51 4.07 -2.86 6.06
C HIS A 51 3.12 -3.24 4.90
N LEU A 52 3.43 -2.84 3.67
CA LEU A 52 2.68 -3.22 2.48
C LEU A 52 2.72 -4.73 2.24
N LYS A 53 3.90 -5.35 2.36
CA LYS A 53 4.07 -6.79 2.18
C LYS A 53 3.27 -7.59 3.20
N GLU A 54 3.37 -7.22 4.48
CA GLU A 54 2.60 -7.86 5.56
C GLU A 54 1.10 -7.68 5.37
N THR A 55 0.67 -6.47 5.00
CA THR A 55 -0.73 -6.16 4.74
C THR A 55 -1.26 -7.00 3.58
N SER A 56 -0.52 -7.11 2.48
CA SER A 56 -0.87 -7.96 1.34
C SER A 56 -1.02 -9.43 1.71
N GLN A 57 -0.10 -9.96 2.51
CA GLN A 57 -0.18 -11.34 3.00
C GLN A 57 -1.42 -11.57 3.87
N LYS A 58 -1.76 -10.63 4.77
CA LYS A 58 -2.97 -10.70 5.61
C LYS A 58 -4.23 -10.68 4.75
N VAL A 59 -4.36 -9.74 3.81
CA VAL A 59 -5.51 -9.67 2.89
C VAL A 59 -5.63 -10.97 2.09
N ARG A 60 -4.53 -11.48 1.52
CA ARG A 60 -4.55 -12.72 0.76
C ARG A 60 -5.03 -13.90 1.61
N LYS A 61 -4.54 -14.02 2.85
CA LYS A 61 -4.95 -15.08 3.78
C LYS A 61 -6.45 -15.00 4.06
N ASP A 62 -6.99 -13.81 4.32
CA ASP A 62 -8.42 -13.62 4.58
C ASP A 62 -9.27 -14.03 3.37
N PHE A 63 -8.86 -13.64 2.17
CA PHE A 63 -9.54 -14.02 0.92
C PHE A 63 -9.42 -15.53 0.64
N ASP A 64 -8.25 -16.14 0.86
CA ASP A 64 -8.06 -17.58 0.69
C ASP A 64 -9.00 -18.38 1.61
N LEU A 65 -9.21 -17.93 2.86
CA LEU A 65 -10.16 -18.54 3.80
C LEU A 65 -11.60 -18.43 3.31
N LEU A 66 -12.02 -17.23 2.87
CA LEU A 66 -13.36 -16.99 2.34
C LEU A 66 -13.64 -17.83 1.08
N LEU A 67 -12.67 -17.90 0.16
CA LEU A 67 -12.82 -18.65 -1.09
C LEU A 67 -12.77 -20.17 -0.88
N ARG A 68 -12.04 -20.66 0.12
CA ARG A 68 -12.06 -22.07 0.53
C ARG A 68 -13.40 -22.45 1.15
N ALA A 69 -13.93 -21.62 2.05
CA ALA A 69 -15.24 -21.85 2.67
C ALA A 69 -16.38 -21.88 1.63
N LYS A 70 -16.27 -21.13 0.54
CA LYS A 70 -17.24 -21.15 -0.57
C LYS A 70 -17.22 -22.45 -1.41
N ARG A 71 -16.16 -23.25 -1.32
CA ARG A 71 -15.97 -24.49 -2.10
C ARG A 71 -16.34 -25.77 -1.34
N SER A 72 -16.60 -25.71 -0.04
CA SER A 72 -17.11 -26.84 0.76
C SER A 72 -18.62 -26.74 0.93
#